data_AF-A0A943HIE5-F1
#
_entry.id   AF-A0A943HIE5-F1
#
_cell.length_a   1.000
_cell.length_b   1.000
_cell.length_c   1.000
_cell.angle_alpha   90.00
_cell.angle_beta   90.00
_cell.angle_gamma   90.00
#
_symmetry.space_group_name_H-M   'P 1'
#
loop_
_entity.id
_entity.type
_entity.pdbx_description
1 polymer ?
#
loop_
_entity_poly.entity_id
_entity_poly.type
_entity_poly.pdbx_seq_one_letter_code
_entity_poly.pdbx_strand_id
1 'polypeptide(L)' 'MEMNSVMATEIVAAEVEHIVLPQIVSIKQASRMLGLPPYYLRRLCKEVPGVAFQSGIKWYINLGKLVDYYNNSGRNAAG' A
#
# COMPACT_ATOMS: atom_id res chain seq x y z
N MET A 1 -7.93 -35.76 50.70
CA MET A 1 -8.63 -35.41 49.46
C MET A 1 -7.98 -34.15 48.92
N GLU A 2 -7.05 -34.30 47.99
CA GLU A 2 -6.41 -33.16 47.31
C GLU A 2 -7.43 -32.49 46.38
N MET A 3 -7.54 -31.18 46.49
CA MET A 3 -8.38 -30.35 45.62
C MET A 3 -7.54 -29.88 44.44
N ASN A 4 -7.90 -30.34 43.23
CA ASN A 4 -7.42 -29.75 41.99
C ASN A 4 -8.02 -28.34 41.84
N SER A 5 -7.26 -27.29 42.15
CA SER A 5 -7.63 -25.93 41.74
C SER A 5 -7.05 -25.67 40.36
N VAL A 6 -7.97 -25.64 39.40
CA VAL A 6 -7.79 -25.23 38.01
C VAL A 6 -6.81 -24.07 37.85
N MET A 7 -5.75 -24.28 37.06
CA MET A 7 -4.88 -23.19 36.63
C MET A 7 -5.71 -22.26 35.75
N ALA A 8 -5.92 -21.02 36.23
CA ALA A 8 -6.45 -19.95 35.42
C ALA A 8 -5.42 -19.65 34.34
N THR A 9 -5.62 -20.20 33.15
CA THR A 9 -4.80 -19.90 31.98
C THR A 9 -5.00 -18.43 31.65
N GLU A 10 -4.00 -17.62 31.97
CA GLU A 10 -3.92 -16.22 31.55
C GLU A 10 -4.05 -16.18 30.03
N ILE A 11 -5.08 -15.50 29.54
CA ILE A 11 -5.27 -15.27 28.12
C ILE A 11 -4.18 -14.29 27.71
N VAL A 12 -3.08 -14.82 27.19
CA VAL A 12 -1.99 -14.04 26.59
C VAL A 12 -2.62 -13.14 25.54
N ALA A 13 -2.54 -11.82 25.77
CA ALA A 13 -3.00 -10.82 24.82
C ALA A 13 -2.15 -10.92 23.55
N ALA A 14 -2.64 -11.66 22.57
CA ALA A 14 -2.03 -11.73 21.26
C ALA A 14 -2.12 -10.34 20.61
N GLU A 15 -0.98 -9.71 20.35
CA GLU A 15 -0.91 -8.48 19.56
C GLU A 15 -1.32 -8.84 18.13
N VAL A 16 -2.53 -8.44 17.73
CA VAL A 16 -3.01 -8.60 16.36
C VAL A 16 -2.37 -7.50 15.53
N GLU A 17 -1.32 -7.84 14.78
CA GLU A 17 -0.76 -6.91 13.79
C GLU A 17 -1.83 -6.53 12.76
N HIS A 18 -2.09 -5.23 12.62
CA HIS A 18 -3.06 -4.72 11.66
C HIS A 18 -2.47 -4.74 10.25
N ILE A 19 -2.66 -5.85 9.53
CA ILE A 19 -2.20 -6.01 8.14
C ILE A 19 -3.13 -5.23 7.21
N VAL A 20 -2.66 -4.08 6.71
CA VAL A 20 -3.37 -3.34 5.66
C VAL A 20 -2.87 -3.80 4.29
N LEU A 21 -3.77 -4.39 3.50
CA LEU A 21 -3.45 -4.77 2.13
C LEU A 21 -3.17 -3.53 1.28
N PRO A 22 -2.09 -3.54 0.46
CA PRO A 22 -1.80 -2.47 -0.47
C PRO A 22 -2.98 -2.26 -1.42
N GLN A 23 -3.45 -1.02 -1.52
CA GLN A 23 -4.51 -0.67 -2.44
C GLN A 23 -3.93 -0.53 -3.84
N ILE A 24 -4.06 -1.59 -4.63
CA ILE A 24 -3.55 -1.70 -5.99
C ILE A 24 -4.69 -1.43 -6.97
N VAL A 25 -4.49 -0.50 -7.89
CA VAL A 25 -5.50 -0.13 -8.89
C VAL A 25 -4.89 -0.03 -10.28
N SER A 26 -5.72 -0.20 -11.31
CA SER A 26 -5.28 0.06 -12.69
C SER A 26 -5.06 1.55 -12.94
N ILE A 27 -4.27 1.90 -13.98
CA ILE A 27 -4.10 3.29 -14.44
C ILE A 27 -5.46 3.97 -14.68
N LYS A 28 -6.45 3.26 -15.25
CA LYS A 28 -7.78 3.83 -15.53
C LYS A 28 -8.53 4.17 -14.25
N GLN A 29 -8.44 3.33 -13.23
CA GLN A 29 -9.06 3.60 -11.93
C GLN A 29 -8.36 4.75 -11.21
N ALA A 30 -7.02 4.73 -11.15
CA ALA A 30 -6.24 5.83 -10.57
C ALA A 30 -6.53 7.17 -11.26
N SER A 31 -6.64 7.17 -12.59
CA SER A 31 -6.99 8.36 -13.38
C SER A 31 -8.34 8.94 -12.96
N ARG A 32 -9.36 8.09 -12.79
CA ARG A 32 -10.69 8.51 -12.32
C ARG A 32 -10.68 9.02 -10.87
N MET A 33 -9.90 8.39 -9.99
CA MET A 33 -9.83 8.75 -8.57
C MET A 33 -9.10 10.08 -8.35
N LEU A 34 -8.02 10.32 -9.10
CA LEU A 34 -7.14 11.47 -8.91
C LEU A 34 -7.44 12.64 -9.86
N GLY A 35 -8.30 12.44 -10.86
CA GLY A 35 -8.56 13.43 -11.90
C GLY A 35 -7.37 13.67 -12.85
N LEU A 36 -6.43 12.73 -12.92
CA LEU A 36 -5.21 12.86 -13.71
C LEU A 36 -5.33 12.15 -15.08
N PRO A 37 -4.74 12.70 -16.15
CA PRO A 37 -4.72 12.03 -17.45
C PRO A 37 -4.04 10.65 -17.40
N PRO A 38 -4.58 9.61 -18.06
CA PRO A 38 -3.98 8.27 -18.06
C PRO A 38 -2.55 8.21 -18.61
N TYR A 39 -2.22 9.08 -19.57
CA TYR A 39 -0.87 9.14 -20.15
C TYR A 39 0.16 9.60 -19.12
N TYR A 40 -0.22 10.55 -18.25
CA TYR A 40 0.65 11.09 -17.21
C TYR A 40 0.97 10.00 -16.19
N LEU A 41 -0.05 9.28 -15.71
CA LEU A 41 0.14 8.15 -14.80
C LEU A 41 0.97 7.03 -15.43
N ARG A 42 0.79 6.75 -16.73
CA ARG A 42 1.61 5.75 -17.44
C ARG A 42 3.08 6.15 -17.50
N ARG A 43 3.38 7.42 -17.69
CA ARG A 43 4.75 7.94 -17.64
C ARG A 43 5.34 7.77 -16.24
N LEU A 44 4.57 8.13 -15.21
CA LEU A 44 4.97 7.97 -13.82
C LEU A 44 5.32 6.51 -13.47
N CYS A 45 4.52 5.54 -13.91
CA CYS A 45 4.80 4.12 -13.68
C CYS A 45 6.14 3.65 -14.27
N LYS A 46 6.66 4.32 -15.29
CA LYS A 46 7.95 4.00 -15.92
C LYS A 46 9.11 4.73 -15.25
N GLU A 47 8.89 6.00 -14.89
CA GLU A 47 9.93 6.88 -14.34
C GLU A 47 10.15 6.66 -12.84
N VAL A 48 9.11 6.32 -12.08
CA VAL A 48 9.17 6.22 -10.62
C VAL A 48 9.21 4.75 -10.18
N PRO A 49 10.37 4.25 -9.73
CA PRO A 49 10.48 2.86 -9.29
C PRO A 49 9.64 2.60 -8.04
N GLY A 50 9.00 1.44 -7.98
CA GLY A 50 8.24 0.98 -6.81
C GLY A 50 6.82 1.56 -6.67
N VAL A 51 6.42 2.53 -7.49
CA VAL A 51 5.02 3.05 -7.50
C VAL A 51 4.06 2.08 -8.18
N ALA A 52 4.55 1.34 -9.17
CA ALA A 52 3.73 0.46 -9.98
C ALA A 52 4.45 -0.84 -10.32
N PHE A 53 3.68 -1.85 -10.68
CA PHE A 53 4.18 -3.06 -11.30
C PHE A 53 3.45 -3.35 -12.60
N GLN A 54 4.12 -4.10 -13.46
CA GLN A 54 3.58 -4.53 -14.74
C GLN A 54 3.08 -5.97 -14.64
N SER A 55 1.89 -6.22 -15.16
CA SER A 55 1.28 -7.54 -15.28
C SER A 55 0.87 -7.72 -16.74
N GLY A 56 1.73 -8.39 -17.52
CA GLY A 56 1.62 -8.46 -18.97
C GLY A 56 1.77 -7.08 -19.60
N ILE A 57 0.78 -6.61 -20.37
CA ILE A 57 0.79 -5.25 -20.96
C ILE A 57 0.17 -4.18 -20.06
N LYS A 58 -0.44 -4.59 -18.94
CA LYS A 58 -1.15 -3.69 -18.02
C LYS A 58 -0.24 -3.26 -16.88
N TRP A 59 -0.43 -2.02 -16.47
CA TRP A 59 0.24 -1.43 -15.31
C TRP A 59 -0.77 -1.28 -14.17
N TYR A 60 -0.32 -1.66 -12.99
CA TYR A 60 -1.05 -1.54 -11.74
C TYR A 60 -0.26 -0.67 -10.77
N ILE A 61 -0.94 0.29 -10.17
CA ILE A 61 -0.34 1.32 -9.30
C ILE A 61 -0.67 0.97 -7.85
N ASN A 62 0.35 1.02 -7.00
CA ASN A 62 0.18 1.02 -5.55
C ASN A 62 -0.15 2.45 -5.10
N LEU A 63 -1.37 2.66 -4.60
CA LEU A 63 -1.83 3.98 -4.19
C LEU A 63 -1.05 4.56 -3.01
N GLY A 64 -0.60 3.73 -2.07
CA GLY A 64 0.21 4.19 -0.93
C GLY A 64 1.52 4.79 -1.39
N LYS A 65 2.26 4.07 -2.24
CA LYS A 65 3.52 4.56 -2.83
C LYS A 65 3.33 5.77 -3.72
N LEU A 66 2.20 5.86 -4.42
CA LEU A 66 1.86 7.02 -5.23
C LEU A 66 1.62 8.27 -4.36
N VAL A 67 0.92 8.12 -3.24
CA VAL A 67 0.71 9.20 -2.27
C VAL A 67 2.05 9.63 -1.65
N ASP A 68 2.90 8.67 -1.26
CA ASP A 68 4.25 8.94 -0.76
C ASP A 68 5.08 9.74 -1.78
N TYR A 69 4.97 9.37 -3.07
CA TYR A 69 5.62 10.09 -4.15
C TYR A 69 5.16 11.55 -4.20
N TYR A 70 3.85 11.82 -4.28
CA TYR A 70 3.37 13.21 -4.35
C TYR A 70 3.74 14.04 -3.13
N ASN A 71 3.67 13.44 -1.93
CA ASN A 71 4.00 14.13 -0.68
C ASN A 71 5.50 14.46 -0.55
N ASN A 72 6.38 13.67 -1.18
CA ASN A 72 7.82 13.87 -1.14
C ASN A 72 8.43 14.42 -2.43
N SER A 73 7.64 14.58 -3.51
CA SER A 73 8.11 15.07 -4.81
C SER A 73 8.76 16.46 -4.72
N GLY A 74 8.36 17.30 -3.77
CA GLY A 74 8.98 18.61 -3.51
C GLY A 74 10.37 18.54 -2.88
N ARG A 75 10.77 17.41 -2.28
CA ARG A 75 12.13 17.22 -1.73
C ARG A 75 13.13 16.74 -2.78
N ASN A 76 12.66 16.00 -3.79
CA ASN A 76 13.51 15.45 -4.86
C ASN A 76 13.76 16.44 -6.02
N ALA A 77 13.06 17.58 -6.04
CA ALA A 77 13.24 18.65 -7.03
C ALA A 77 14.32 19.69 -6.64
N ALA A 78 14.95 19.53 -5.47
CA ALA A 78 16.02 20.39 -4.97
C ALA A 78 17.43 19.77 -5.20
N GLY A 79 17.58 18.99 -6.27
CA GLY A 79 18.86 18.45 -6.74
C GLY A 79 19.47 19.33 -7.81
#